data_AF-A0A9P0G6X5-F1
#
_entry.id   AF-A0A9P0G6X5-F1
#
_cell.length_a   1.000
_cell.length_b   1.000
_cell.length_c   1.000
_cell.angle_alpha   90.00
_cell.angle_beta   90.00
_cell.angle_gamma   90.00
#
_symmetry.space_group_name_H-M   'P 1'
#
loop_
_entity.id
_entity.type
_entity.pdbx_description
1 polymer ?
#
loop_
_entity_poly.entity_id
_entity_poly.type
_entity_poly.pdbx_seq_one_letter_code
_entity_poly.pdbx_strand_id
1 'polypeptide(L)'
;MSRFGINSIELINRKIDENVPKNTKKSKEYVWKQFTSFCDEREYVLEEEMPVERLALILKDWSFNMRKIDGSDYKECVVKTTWNTSAKLLQETYNEYSRNFDPFKDIFFNRQKIERYLSTLC
;
A
#
# COMPACT_ATOMS: atom_id res chain seq x y z
N MET A 1 -6.11 14.56 -35.25
CA MET A 1 -6.96 14.33 -34.06
C MET A 1 -6.30 15.04 -32.87
N SER A 2 -7.01 15.94 -32.18
CA SER A 2 -6.48 16.62 -31.00
C SER A 2 -6.38 15.65 -29.82
N ARG A 3 -5.28 15.71 -29.06
CA ARG A 3 -5.07 14.97 -27.81
C ARG A 3 -6.12 15.31 -26.74
N PHE A 4 -6.76 16.47 -26.86
CA PHE A 4 -7.69 17.00 -25.87
C PHE A 4 -9.06 17.30 -26.47
N GLY A 5 -10.12 17.03 -25.69
CA GLY A 5 -11.50 17.33 -26.06
C GLY A 5 -11.80 18.82 -26.05
N ILE A 6 -12.73 19.23 -26.91
CA ILE A 6 -13.19 20.62 -27.10
C ILE A 6 -14.62 20.83 -26.55
N ASN A 7 -14.94 20.18 -25.44
CA ASN A 7 -16.27 20.28 -24.83
C ASN A 7 -16.50 21.67 -24.23
N SER A 8 -17.74 22.17 -24.31
CA SER A 8 -18.12 23.45 -23.70
C SER A 8 -18.10 23.38 -22.16
N ILE A 9 -17.87 24.54 -21.52
CA ILE A 9 -17.85 24.67 -20.05
C ILE A 9 -19.16 24.18 -19.43
N GLU A 10 -20.30 24.44 -20.08
CA GLU A 10 -21.62 23.97 -19.63
C GLU A 10 -21.73 22.45 -19.61
N LEU A 11 -21.22 21.77 -20.64
CA LEU A 11 -21.22 20.31 -20.69
C LEU A 11 -20.25 19.70 -19.66
N ILE A 12 -19.13 20.37 -19.39
CA ILE A 12 -18.17 19.97 -18.36
C ILE A 12 -18.83 20.07 -16.97
N ASN A 13 -19.44 21.21 -16.65
CA ASN A 13 -20.09 21.42 -15.35
C ASN A 13 -21.23 20.42 -15.14
N ARG A 14 -22.10 20.22 -16.14
CA ARG A 14 -23.17 19.23 -16.06
C ARG A 14 -22.63 17.82 -15.79
N LYS A 15 -21.53 17.41 -16.44
CA LYS A 15 -20.91 16.10 -16.22
C LYS A 15 -20.21 15.98 -14.86
N ILE A 16 -19.69 17.08 -14.31
CA ILE A 16 -19.12 17.12 -12.95
C ILE A 16 -20.25 16.93 -11.92
N ASP A 17 -21.39 17.58 -12.13
CA ASP A 17 -22.56 17.48 -11.25
C ASP A 17 -23.24 16.10 -11.37
N GLU A 18 -23.27 15.50 -12.57
CA GLU A 18 -23.76 14.13 -12.80
C GLU A 18 -22.81 13.06 -12.23
N ASN A 19 -21.49 13.33 -12.25
CA ASN A 19 -20.45 12.44 -11.74
C ASN A 19 -19.79 13.05 -10.50
N VAL A 20 -20.56 13.44 -9.48
CA VAL A 20 -19.96 13.81 -8.18
C VAL A 20 -19.11 12.63 -7.74
N PRO A 21 -17.77 12.73 -7.78
CA PRO A 21 -16.94 11.64 -7.34
C PRO A 21 -17.19 11.58 -5.83
N LYS A 22 -17.81 10.49 -5.34
CA LYS A 22 -17.70 10.18 -3.92
C LYS A 22 -16.21 10.03 -3.69
N ASN A 23 -15.63 11.04 -3.04
CA ASN A 23 -14.20 11.15 -2.85
C ASN A 23 -13.80 10.03 -1.90
N THR A 24 -13.59 8.81 -2.41
CA THR A 24 -12.87 7.76 -1.70
C THR A 24 -11.39 8.12 -1.74
N LYS A 25 -11.03 9.31 -1.24
CA LYS A 25 -9.72 9.49 -0.65
C LYS A 25 -9.73 8.54 0.53
N LYS A 26 -9.27 7.31 0.32
CA LYS A 26 -8.86 6.45 1.44
C LYS A 26 -7.85 7.30 2.21
N SER A 27 -8.24 7.80 3.38
CA SER A 27 -7.34 8.61 4.20
C SER A 27 -6.11 7.76 4.53
N LYS A 28 -4.98 8.39 4.83
CA LYS A 28 -3.79 7.69 5.34
C LYS A 28 -4.18 6.74 6.46
N GLU A 29 -5.04 7.19 7.38
CA GLU A 29 -5.60 6.41 8.48
C GLU A 29 -6.37 5.17 8.02
N TYR A 30 -7.21 5.28 6.99
CA TYR A 30 -7.95 4.13 6.47
C TYR A 30 -6.99 3.09 5.87
N VAL A 31 -6.00 3.53 5.10
CA VAL A 31 -4.97 2.63 4.54
C VAL A 31 -4.17 1.97 5.67
N TRP A 32 -3.78 2.74 6.69
CA TRP A 32 -3.08 2.22 7.85
C TRP A 32 -3.89 1.16 8.58
N LYS A 33 -5.16 1.45 8.85
CA LYS A 33 -6.07 0.51 9.51
C LYS A 33 -6.22 -0.79 8.72
N GLN A 34 -6.30 -0.72 7.39
CA GLN A 34 -6.33 -1.93 6.55
C GLN A 34 -5.05 -2.73 6.67
N PHE A 35 -3.89 -2.05 6.65
CA PHE A 35 -2.59 -2.69 6.80
C PHE A 35 -2.41 -3.33 8.18
N THR A 36 -2.75 -2.63 9.26
CA THR A 36 -2.64 -3.18 10.62
C THR A 36 -3.60 -4.37 10.82
N SER A 37 -4.84 -4.29 10.31
CA SER A 37 -5.78 -5.42 10.37
C SER A 37 -5.22 -6.65 9.63
N PHE A 38 -4.57 -6.43 8.48
CA PHE A 38 -3.87 -7.50 7.76
C PHE A 38 -2.71 -8.09 8.58
N CYS A 39 -1.92 -7.25 9.25
CA CYS A 39 -0.87 -7.72 10.14
C CYS A 39 -1.45 -8.55 11.29
N ASP A 40 -2.54 -8.12 11.91
CA ASP A 40 -3.22 -8.83 12.98
C ASP A 40 -3.73 -10.21 12.51
N GLU A 41 -4.38 -10.27 11.34
CA GLU A 41 -4.86 -11.52 10.73
C GLU A 41 -3.73 -12.49 10.38
N ARG A 42 -2.53 -11.97 10.08
CA ARG A 42 -1.33 -12.76 9.77
C ARG A 42 -0.41 -12.98 10.97
N GLU A 43 -0.83 -12.55 12.16
CA GLU A 43 -0.05 -12.61 13.40
C GLU A 43 1.33 -11.93 13.27
N TYR A 44 1.42 -10.88 12.46
CA TYR A 44 2.61 -10.04 12.31
C TYR A 44 2.65 -8.99 13.42
N VAL A 45 3.43 -9.26 14.46
CA VAL A 45 3.68 -8.31 15.55
C VAL A 45 4.69 -7.27 15.10
N LEU A 46 4.25 -6.04 14.84
CA LEU A 46 5.12 -4.92 14.44
C LEU A 46 5.88 -4.36 15.66
N GLU A 47 7.00 -5.00 16.00
CA GLU A 47 7.89 -4.60 17.10
C GLU A 47 8.94 -3.55 16.67
N GLU A 48 9.30 -2.65 17.58
CA GLU A 48 10.31 -1.60 17.36
C GLU A 48 11.64 -2.13 16.79
N GLU A 49 12.11 -3.27 17.33
CA GLU A 49 13.39 -3.87 16.94
C GLU A 49 13.31 -4.79 15.71
N MET A 50 12.18 -4.80 14.98
CA MET A 50 12.02 -5.67 13.81
C MET A 50 13.07 -5.42 12.71
N PRO A 51 13.74 -6.46 12.17
CA PRO A 51 14.66 -6.31 11.05
C PRO A 51 14.00 -5.73 9.81
N VAL A 52 14.74 -4.92 9.05
CA VAL A 52 14.27 -4.31 7.79
C VAL A 52 13.79 -5.36 6.79
N GLU A 53 14.43 -6.53 6.76
CA GLU A 53 14.04 -7.63 5.89
C GLU A 53 12.66 -8.21 6.26
N ARG A 54 12.31 -8.23 7.54
CA ARG A 54 10.98 -8.65 7.99
C ARG A 54 9.92 -7.62 7.57
N LEU A 55 10.20 -6.34 7.71
CA LEU A 55 9.32 -5.27 7.24
C LEU A 55 9.08 -5.34 5.72
N ALA A 56 10.14 -5.60 4.95
CA ALA A 56 10.06 -5.80 3.52
C ALA A 56 9.21 -7.04 3.15
N LEU A 57 9.33 -8.14 3.90
CA LEU A 57 8.52 -9.34 3.69
C LEU A 57 7.03 -9.08 3.98
N ILE A 58 6.71 -8.37 5.06
CA ILE A 58 5.33 -8.00 5.40
C ILE A 58 4.73 -7.11 4.31
N LEU A 59 5.46 -6.10 3.83
CA LEU A 59 5.00 -5.23 2.74
C LEU A 59 4.82 -6.00 1.42
N LYS A 60 5.66 -7.02 1.17
CA LYS A 60 5.51 -7.90 0.01
C LYS A 60 4.25 -8.76 0.13
N ASP A 61 4.02 -9.37 1.28
CA ASP A 61 2.83 -10.19 1.53
C ASP A 61 1.56 -9.34 1.40
N TRP A 62 1.57 -8.15 2.00
CA TRP A 62 0.51 -7.15 1.86
C TRP A 62 0.23 -6.81 0.41
N SER A 63 1.27 -6.57 -0.41
CA SER A 63 1.10 -6.22 -1.82
C SER A 63 0.40 -7.31 -2.64
N PHE A 64 0.68 -8.58 -2.32
CA PHE A 64 0.18 -9.74 -3.07
C PHE A 64 -1.22 -10.14 -2.62
N ASN A 65 -1.49 -10.06 -1.33
CA ASN A 65 -2.73 -10.53 -0.71
C ASN A 65 -3.77 -9.43 -0.45
N MET A 66 -3.54 -8.21 -0.95
CA MET A 66 -4.49 -7.11 -0.79
C MET A 66 -5.84 -7.41 -1.49
N ARG A 67 -6.91 -7.48 -0.70
CA ARG A 67 -8.29 -7.70 -1.19
C ARG A 67 -9.26 -6.66 -0.62
N LYS A 68 -10.38 -6.47 -1.30
CA LYS A 68 -11.53 -5.73 -0.75
C LYS A 68 -12.18 -6.53 0.39
N ILE A 69 -13.02 -5.86 1.17
CA ILE A 69 -13.79 -6.46 2.26
C ILE A 69 -14.71 -7.59 1.75
N ASP A 70 -15.20 -7.47 0.52
CA ASP A 70 -16.02 -8.49 -0.15
C ASP A 70 -15.18 -9.65 -0.73
N GLY A 71 -13.86 -9.68 -0.48
CA GLY A 71 -12.92 -10.67 -1.00
C GLY A 71 -12.51 -10.46 -2.45
N SER A 72 -13.07 -9.47 -3.15
CA SER A 72 -12.74 -9.21 -4.55
C SER A 72 -11.44 -8.43 -4.74
N ASP A 73 -10.89 -8.54 -5.95
CA ASP A 73 -9.62 -7.92 -6.30
C ASP A 73 -9.75 -6.40 -6.44
N TYR A 74 -8.75 -5.69 -5.95
CA TYR A 74 -8.57 -4.28 -6.28
C TYR A 74 -8.05 -4.12 -7.72
N LYS A 75 -8.38 -2.98 -8.35
CA LYS A 75 -7.69 -2.56 -9.57
C LYS A 75 -6.21 -2.32 -9.25
N GLU A 76 -5.33 -2.63 -10.19
CA GLU A 76 -3.87 -2.49 -10.03
C GLU A 76 -3.46 -1.08 -9.53
N CYS A 77 -4.08 -0.03 -10.05
CA CYS A 77 -3.80 1.34 -9.61
C CYS A 77 -4.10 1.55 -8.12
N VAL A 78 -5.16 0.93 -7.60
CA VAL A 78 -5.52 1.00 -6.18
C VAL A 78 -4.51 0.22 -5.35
N VAL A 79 -4.11 -0.98 -5.78
CA VAL A 79 -3.08 -1.77 -5.10
C VAL A 79 -1.79 -0.96 -4.98
N LYS A 80 -1.31 -0.38 -6.08
CA LYS A 80 -0.10 0.46 -6.10
C LYS A 80 -0.20 1.67 -5.16
N THR A 81 -1.32 2.39 -5.19
CA THR A 81 -1.53 3.54 -4.31
C THR A 81 -1.58 3.12 -2.84
N THR A 82 -2.38 2.10 -2.50
CA THR A 82 -2.50 1.60 -1.12
C THR A 82 -1.18 1.06 -0.60
N TRP A 83 -0.43 0.33 -1.42
CA TRP A 83 0.89 -0.17 -1.07
C TRP A 83 1.88 0.97 -0.81
N ASN A 84 1.99 1.95 -1.71
CA ASN A 84 2.89 3.10 -1.54
C ASN A 84 2.56 3.89 -0.27
N THR A 85 1.27 4.08 0.03
CA THR A 85 0.83 4.75 1.26
C THR A 85 1.19 3.94 2.50
N SER A 86 0.98 2.62 2.48
CA SER A 86 1.33 1.72 3.59
C SER A 86 2.85 1.72 3.85
N ALA A 87 3.66 1.63 2.78
CA ALA A 87 5.10 1.69 2.85
C ALA A 87 5.59 3.01 3.49
N LYS A 88 5.06 4.17 3.06
CA LYS A 88 5.41 5.46 3.66
C LYS A 88 5.03 5.56 5.12
N LEU A 89 3.84 5.07 5.50
CA LEU A 89 3.40 5.08 6.89
C LEU A 89 4.29 4.19 7.75
N LEU A 90 4.66 3.01 7.26
CA LEU A 90 5.58 2.11 7.96
C LEU A 90 6.96 2.75 8.13
N GLN A 91 7.47 3.43 7.11
CA GLN A 91 8.70 4.22 7.20
C GLN A 91 8.57 5.36 8.22
N GLU A 92 7.47 6.11 8.22
CA GLU A 92 7.18 7.17 9.20
C GLU A 92 7.24 6.58 10.63
N THR A 93 6.57 5.44 10.88
CA THR A 93 6.57 4.74 12.18
C THR A 93 7.97 4.31 12.63
N TYR A 94 8.78 3.69 11.76
CA TYR A 94 10.10 3.20 12.16
C TYR A 94 11.15 4.30 12.26
N ASN A 95 10.97 5.42 11.55
CA ASN A 95 11.77 6.61 11.75
C ASN A 95 11.56 7.22 13.15
N GLU A 96 10.35 7.13 13.72
CA GLU A 96 10.10 7.54 15.12
C GLU A 96 10.94 6.72 16.11
N TYR A 97 11.23 5.47 15.78
CA TYR A 97 12.15 4.59 16.53
C TYR A 97 13.64 4.81 16.18
N SER A 98 13.98 5.91 15.51
CA SER A 98 15.34 6.20 15.02
C SER A 98 15.93 5.13 14.09
N ARG A 99 15.07 4.37 13.39
CA ARG A 99 15.49 3.34 12.43
C ARG A 99 15.32 3.85 11.01
N ASN A 100 16.45 4.02 10.31
CA ASN A 100 16.44 4.37 8.90
C ASN A 100 16.03 3.14 8.08
N PHE A 101 14.78 3.15 7.63
CA PHE A 101 14.21 2.17 6.73
C PHE A 101 13.70 2.88 5.46
N ASP A 102 14.15 2.45 4.28
CA ASP A 102 13.63 2.90 2.99
C ASP A 102 12.86 1.74 2.30
N PRO A 103 11.53 1.68 2.41
CA PRO A 103 10.73 0.62 1.80
C PRO A 103 10.77 0.64 0.26
N PHE A 104 11.35 1.66 -0.37
CA PHE A 104 11.46 1.73 -1.83
C PHE A 104 12.82 1.25 -2.33
N LYS A 105 13.82 1.14 -1.45
CA LYS A 105 15.18 0.70 -1.78
C LYS A 105 15.59 -0.58 -1.05
N ASP A 106 15.14 -0.75 0.18
CA ASP A 106 15.53 -1.83 1.08
C ASP A 106 14.64 -3.07 0.95
N ILE A 107 13.60 -3.01 0.12
CA ILE A 107 12.87 -4.21 -0.30
C ILE A 107 13.79 -5.01 -1.22
N PHE A 108 14.49 -5.96 -0.62
CA PHE A 108 15.31 -6.91 -1.34
C PHE A 108 14.44 -7.76 -2.28
N PHE A 109 14.33 -7.38 -3.55
CA PHE A 109 13.84 -8.26 -4.61
C PHE A 109 14.85 -9.37 -4.98
N ASN A 110 15.97 -9.48 -4.26
CA ASN A 110 16.94 -10.53 -4.49
C ASN A 110 16.43 -11.87 -3.92
N ARG A 111 15.88 -12.69 -4.81
CA ARG A 111 15.28 -14.01 -4.55
C ARG A 111 16.11 -14.90 -3.60
N GLN A 112 17.43 -14.90 -3.73
CA GLN A 112 18.34 -15.75 -2.96
C GLN A 112 18.39 -15.39 -1.46
N LYS A 113 18.25 -14.11 -1.10
CA LYS A 113 18.21 -13.71 0.32
C LYS A 113 16.85 -14.04 0.95
N ILE A 114 15.76 -13.88 0.21
CA ILE A 114 14.40 -14.21 0.69
C ILE A 114 14.29 -15.72 1.00
N GLU A 115 14.74 -16.58 0.10
CA GLU A 115 14.71 -18.04 0.31
C GLU A 115 15.48 -18.45 1.58
N ARG A 116 16.60 -17.77 1.86
CA ARG A 116 17.42 -18.04 3.05
C ARG A 116 16.76 -17.63 4.37
N TYR A 117 15.93 -16.58 4.39
CA TYR A 117 15.17 -16.19 5.59
C TYR A 117 13.92 -17.05 5.80
N LEU A 118 13.29 -17.52 4.71
CA LEU A 118 12.17 -18.45 4.80
C LEU A 118 12.62 -19.84 5.29
N SER A 119 13.83 -20.27 4.94
CA SER A 119 14.40 -21.53 5.44
C SER A 119 14.74 -21.55 6.93
N THR A 120 14.80 -20.38 7.59
CA THR A 120 15.07 -20.26 9.04
C THR A 120 13.79 -20.21 9.88
N LEU A 121 12.62 -20.22 9.23
CA LEU A 121 11.29 -20.18 9.87
C LEU A 121 10.58 -21.54 9.86
N CYS A 122 11.24 -22.59 9.34
CA CYS A 122 10.82 -23.98 9.44
C CYS A 122 11.81 -24.74 10.34
#